data_AF-A0A9D7D366-F1
#
_entry.id   AF-A0A9D7D366-F1
#
_cell.length_a   1.000
_cell.length_b   1.000
_cell.length_c   1.000
_cell.angle_alpha   90.00
_cell.angle_beta   90.00
_cell.angle_gamma   90.00
#
_symmetry.space_group_name_H-M   'P 1'
#
loop_
_entity.id
_entity.type
_entity.pdbx_description
1 polymer ?
#
loop_
_entity_poly.entity_id
_entity_poly.type
_entity_poly.pdbx_seq_one_letter_code
_entity_poly.pdbx_strand_id
1 'polypeptide(L)'
;MRWAFAALLSATLLADCGEHAQYPYPQSAHERFSMSCPPDSAVCTCTWDKITRTVTYEDYEAALARFRETGLMEPSITRARTQCIERNRE
;
A
#
# COMPACT_ATOMS: atom_id res chain seq x y z
N MET A 1 35.61 -24.21 -26.88
CA MET A 1 34.46 -23.34 -27.21
C MET A 1 33.11 -24.03 -26.94
N ARG A 2 32.75 -24.32 -25.67
CA ARG A 2 31.39 -24.81 -25.31
C ARG A 2 30.92 -24.37 -23.91
N TRP A 3 31.60 -23.42 -23.27
CA TRP A 3 31.33 -23.02 -21.87
C TRP A 3 30.97 -21.54 -21.72
N ALA A 4 30.40 -20.92 -22.76
CA ALA A 4 30.14 -19.47 -22.77
C ALA A 4 28.65 -19.07 -22.72
N PHE A 5 27.72 -20.02 -22.59
CA PHE A 5 26.28 -19.71 -22.70
C PHE A 5 25.49 -19.83 -21.39
N ALA A 6 26.10 -20.21 -20.27
CA ALA A 6 25.39 -20.38 -18.99
C ALA A 6 25.42 -19.15 -18.07
N ALA A 7 25.87 -17.99 -18.55
CA ALA A 7 26.07 -16.80 -17.71
C ALA A 7 25.00 -15.71 -17.86
N LEU A 8 23.98 -15.87 -18.72
CA LEU A 8 23.07 -14.79 -19.12
C LEU A 8 21.66 -14.83 -18.52
N LEU A 9 21.35 -15.78 -17.64
CA LEU A 9 19.98 -15.95 -17.10
C LEU A 9 19.79 -15.51 -15.64
N SER A 10 20.80 -14.93 -14.98
CA SER A 10 20.74 -14.62 -13.55
C SER A 10 20.47 -13.14 -13.22
N ALA A 11 20.09 -12.32 -14.20
CA ALA A 11 20.02 -10.86 -14.04
C ALA A 11 18.60 -10.29 -14.21
N THR A 12 17.63 -10.72 -13.39
CA THR A 12 16.36 -9.98 -13.20
C THR A 12 15.79 -10.21 -11.79
N LEU A 13 16.57 -9.88 -10.76
CA LEU A 13 16.01 -9.51 -9.45
C LEU A 13 16.42 -8.06 -9.20
N LEU A 14 15.83 -7.16 -9.99
CA LEU A 14 15.88 -5.74 -9.69
C LEU A 14 15.13 -5.55 -8.38
N ALA A 15 15.91 -5.19 -7.37
CA ALA A 15 15.54 -4.73 -6.06
C ALA A 15 14.18 -4.00 -6.03
N ASP A 16 13.16 -4.66 -5.49
CA ASP A 16 12.06 -3.96 -4.85
C ASP A 16 12.57 -3.50 -3.47
N CYS A 17 13.41 -2.47 -3.48
CA CYS A 17 13.85 -1.76 -2.27
C CYS A 17 12.75 -0.81 -1.83
N GLY A 18 11.60 -1.37 -1.47
CA GLY A 18 10.57 -0.73 -0.68
C GLY A 18 10.22 -1.71 0.42
N GLU A 19 10.27 -1.28 1.68
CA GLU A 19 9.86 -2.11 2.82
C GLU A 19 8.46 -2.68 2.51
N HIS A 20 8.43 -3.97 2.13
CA HIS A 20 7.29 -4.52 1.41
C HIS A 20 6.09 -4.54 2.35
N ALA A 21 4.93 -4.11 1.85
CA ALA A 21 3.67 -4.18 2.58
C ALA A 21 3.49 -5.57 3.20
N GLN A 22 3.08 -5.61 4.47
CA GLN A 22 2.87 -6.89 5.18
C GLN A 22 1.79 -7.73 4.48
N TYR A 23 0.75 -7.08 3.97
CA TYR A 23 -0.30 -7.70 3.19
C TYR A 23 -0.17 -7.28 1.72
N PRO A 24 -0.19 -8.23 0.76
CA PRO A 24 -0.15 -7.88 -0.65
C PRO A 24 -1.45 -7.19 -1.07
N TYR A 25 -1.33 -6.05 -1.75
CA TYR A 25 -2.46 -5.32 -2.34
C TYR A 25 -2.31 -5.28 -3.85
N PRO A 26 -3.40 -5.45 -4.62
CA PRO A 26 -3.34 -5.26 -6.06
C PRO A 26 -3.06 -3.78 -6.39
N GLN A 27 -2.33 -3.54 -7.47
CA GLN A 27 -2.01 -2.19 -7.93
C GLN A 27 -3.27 -1.32 -8.13
N SER A 28 -4.36 -1.92 -8.60
CA SER A 28 -5.66 -1.24 -8.77
C SER A 28 -6.27 -0.72 -7.46
N ALA A 29 -5.92 -1.31 -6.30
CA ALA A 29 -6.32 -0.78 -5.01
C ALA A 29 -5.55 0.50 -4.66
N HIS A 30 -4.24 0.52 -4.94
CA HIS A 30 -3.41 1.71 -4.76
C HIS A 30 -3.91 2.85 -5.65
N GLU A 31 -4.16 2.59 -6.93
CA GLU A 31 -4.68 3.57 -7.88
C GLU A 31 -6.02 4.16 -7.40
N ARG A 32 -6.95 3.30 -6.93
CA ARG A 32 -8.23 3.76 -6.35
C ARG A 32 -8.05 4.64 -5.12
N PHE A 33 -7.13 4.26 -4.23
CA PHE A 33 -6.79 5.09 -3.08
C PHE A 33 -6.21 6.44 -3.51
N SER A 34 -5.28 6.45 -4.48
CA SER A 34 -4.63 7.65 -4.98
C SER A 34 -5.58 8.65 -5.63
N MET A 35 -6.72 8.20 -6.16
CA MET A 35 -7.77 9.11 -6.67
C MET A 35 -8.35 10.01 -5.57
N SER A 36 -8.39 9.52 -4.32
CA SER A 36 -8.91 10.28 -3.16
C SER A 36 -7.79 10.86 -2.29
N CYS A 37 -6.60 10.27 -2.35
CA CYS A 37 -5.46 10.65 -1.53
C CYS A 37 -4.19 10.69 -2.40
N PRO A 38 -3.89 11.86 -3.03
CA PRO A 38 -2.79 12.01 -3.95
C PRO A 38 -1.42 11.62 -3.36
N PRO A 39 -0.51 11.01 -4.14
CA PRO A 39 0.78 10.50 -3.65
C PRO A 39 1.81 11.60 -3.33
N ASP A 40 1.59 12.84 -3.78
CA ASP A 40 2.39 14.01 -3.40
C ASP A 40 2.17 14.43 -1.94
N SER A 41 1.08 13.97 -1.31
CA SER A 41 0.84 14.17 0.12
C SER A 41 1.58 13.14 0.97
N ALA A 42 2.48 13.61 1.82
CA ALA A 42 3.19 12.79 2.79
C ALA A 42 2.25 12.03 3.74
N VAL A 43 1.08 12.62 4.06
CA VAL A 43 0.03 11.97 4.85
C VAL A 43 -0.59 10.81 4.08
N CYS A 44 -0.87 10.96 2.78
CA CYS A 44 -1.45 9.91 1.96
C CYS A 44 -0.51 8.72 1.78
N THR A 45 0.75 8.99 1.44
CA THR A 45 1.79 7.95 1.32
C THR A 45 2.00 7.21 2.63
N CYS A 46 2.02 7.93 3.76
CA CYS A 46 2.03 7.32 5.08
C CYS A 46 0.81 6.43 5.35
N THR A 47 -0.38 6.91 4.97
CA THR A 47 -1.63 6.23 5.29
C THR A 47 -1.71 4.92 4.52
N TRP A 48 -1.34 4.94 3.24
CA TRP A 48 -1.27 3.74 2.41
C TRP A 48 -0.31 2.70 2.98
N ASP A 49 0.91 3.10 3.33
CA ASP A 49 1.89 2.21 3.96
C ASP A 49 1.35 1.58 5.26
N LYS A 50 0.71 2.38 6.12
CA LYS A 50 0.08 1.85 7.35
C LYS A 50 -1.07 0.89 7.07
N ILE A 51 -1.96 1.20 6.12
CA ILE A 51 -3.09 0.33 5.76
C ILE A 51 -2.56 -1.03 5.33
N THR A 52 -1.63 -1.05 4.37
CA THR A 52 -1.12 -2.30 3.79
C THR A 52 -0.27 -3.13 4.78
N ARG A 53 0.19 -2.52 5.88
CA ARG A 53 0.85 -3.23 7.00
C ARG A 53 -0.12 -3.73 8.08
N THR A 54 -1.33 -3.17 8.17
CA THR A 54 -2.23 -3.40 9.33
C THR A 54 -3.51 -4.16 8.99
N VAL A 55 -3.97 -4.09 7.74
CA VAL A 55 -5.21 -4.74 7.29
C VAL A 55 -4.97 -5.50 5.99
N THR A 56 -5.59 -6.68 5.88
CA THR A 56 -5.56 -7.44 4.63
C THR A 56 -6.33 -6.70 3.53
N TYR A 57 -6.06 -7.03 2.27
CA TYR A 57 -6.80 -6.44 1.15
C TYR A 57 -8.31 -6.75 1.23
N GLU A 58 -8.66 -7.97 1.66
CA GLU A 58 -10.05 -8.40 1.83
C GLU A 58 -10.76 -7.57 2.91
N ASP A 59 -10.12 -7.38 4.07
CA ASP A 59 -10.66 -6.55 5.15
C ASP A 59 -10.78 -5.08 4.74
N TYR A 60 -9.84 -4.58 3.94
CA TYR A 60 -9.89 -3.23 3.38
C TYR A 60 -11.09 -3.05 2.45
N GLU A 61 -11.32 -3.96 1.50
CA GLU A 61 -12.50 -3.89 0.64
C GLU A 61 -13.81 -4.05 1.43
N ALA A 62 -13.84 -4.92 2.44
CA ALA A 62 -14.99 -5.06 3.33
C ALA A 62 -15.25 -3.79 4.16
N ALA A 63 -14.19 -3.11 4.61
CA ALA A 63 -14.29 -1.82 5.27
C ALA A 63 -14.82 -0.73 4.32
N LEU A 64 -14.35 -0.70 3.08
CA LEU A 64 -14.86 0.24 2.06
C LEU A 64 -16.33 -0.03 1.72
N ALA A 65 -16.75 -1.29 1.63
CA ALA A 65 -18.14 -1.66 1.41
C ALA A 65 -19.03 -1.16 2.56
N ARG A 66 -18.64 -1.45 3.82
CA ARG A 66 -19.35 -0.95 5.00
C ARG A 66 -19.39 0.57 5.08
N PHE A 67 -18.32 1.26 4.69
CA PHE A 67 -18.30 2.71 4.62
C PHE A 67 -19.32 3.25 3.60
N ARG A 68 -19.46 2.61 2.44
CA ARG A 68 -20.47 3.00 1.43
C ARG A 68 -21.90 2.76 1.92
N GLU A 69 -22.11 1.71 2.72
CA GLU A 69 -23.44 1.37 3.24
C GLU A 69 -23.85 2.21 4.46
N THR A 70 -22.91 2.45 5.37
CA THR A 70 -23.19 3.03 6.70
C THR A 70 -22.63 4.43 6.90
N GLY A 71 -21.73 4.88 6.02
CA GLY A 71 -20.98 6.13 6.18
C GLY A 71 -19.88 6.08 7.25
N LEU A 72 -19.68 4.94 7.92
CA LEU A 72 -18.69 4.80 8.99
C LEU A 72 -17.46 4.01 8.51
N MET A 73 -16.29 4.63 8.61
CA MET A 73 -15.02 4.02 8.23
C MET A 73 -14.51 3.09 9.33
N GLU A 74 -13.78 2.04 8.95
CA GLU A 74 -13.16 1.12 9.90
C GLU A 74 -12.22 1.86 10.89
N PRO A 75 -12.32 1.60 12.21
CA PRO A 75 -11.49 2.28 13.21
C PRO A 75 -9.99 2.14 13.01
N SER A 76 -9.50 0.99 12.50
CA SER A 76 -8.08 0.78 12.23
C SER A 76 -7.58 1.70 11.10
N ILE A 77 -8.34 1.80 10.01
CA ILE A 77 -8.04 2.68 8.86
C ILE A 77 -8.08 4.15 9.29
N THR A 78 -9.10 4.53 10.07
CA THR A 78 -9.22 5.89 10.62
C THR A 78 -8.01 6.23 11.48
N ARG A 79 -7.61 5.32 12.37
CA ARG A 79 -6.44 5.49 13.24
C ARG A 79 -5.14 5.60 12.45
N ALA A 80 -4.96 4.79 11.41
CA ALA A 80 -3.81 4.88 10.52
C ALA A 80 -3.66 6.29 9.93
N ARG A 81 -4.77 6.85 9.42
CA ARG A 81 -4.79 8.22 8.90
C ARG A 81 -4.49 9.26 9.98
N THR A 82 -5.11 9.16 11.16
CA THR A 82 -4.87 10.10 12.26
C THR A 82 -3.40 10.15 12.64
N GLN A 83 -2.75 8.99 12.81
CA GLN A 83 -1.32 8.93 13.13
C GLN A 83 -0.46 9.58 12.04
N CYS A 84 -0.83 9.42 10.77
CA CYS A 84 -0.13 10.07 9.66
C CYS A 84 -0.30 11.59 9.66
N ILE A 85 -1.50 12.08 9.97
CA ILE A 85 -1.74 13.52 10.09
C ILE A 85 -0.91 14.10 11.24
N GLU A 86 -0.94 13.45 12.41
CA GLU A 86 -0.18 13.90 13.59
C GLU A 86 1.32 13.90 13.33
N ARG A 87 1.85 12.87 12.66
CA ARG A 87 3.28 12.77 12.35
C ARG A 87 3.76 13.81 11.35
N ASN A 88 2.92 14.22 10.40
CA ASN A 88 3.26 15.19 9.35
C ASN A 88 2.65 16.58 9.64
N ARG A 89 2.37 16.88 10.91
CA ARG A 89 1.94 18.20 11.35
C ARG A 89 3.18 19.10 11.44
N GLU A 90 3.17 20.21 10.71
CA GLU A 90 4.21 21.26 10.74
C GLU A 90 4.32 21.93 12.12
#